data_AF-A0A537Y395-F1
#
_entry.id   AF-A0A537Y395-F1
#
_cell.length_a   1.000
_cell.length_b   1.000
_cell.length_c   1.000
_cell.angle_alpha   90.00
_cell.angle_beta   90.00
_cell.angle_gamma   90.00
#
_symmetry.space_group_name_H-M   'P 1'
#
loop_
_entity.id
_entity.type
_entity.pdbx_description
1 polymer ?
#
loop_
_entity_poly.entity_id
_entity_poly.type
_entity_poly.pdbx_seq_one_letter_code
_entity_poly.pdbx_strand_id
1 'polypeptide(L)'
;GLTYIENEPIGKVRTIPLYNESYRLLTSPDAMFGDRDSVTWKEVGQVPLCLLTPDMQNRRIIDRALRSVGAEATPTLTSNSLLVLYTHVKTGRWASVMPAKLAETLGLADAVRSIPIVDPVVDYSIGMVIPQRDPMTPLIAALVHVAREVAPTLRS
;
A
#
# COMPACT_ATOMS: atom_id res chain seq x y z
N GLY A 1 5.55 16.79 -1.65
CA GLY A 1 4.58 15.73 -1.96
C GLY A 1 4.67 14.64 -0.91
N LEU A 2 3.78 13.65 -0.96
CA LEU A 2 3.83 12.43 -0.15
C LEU A 2 4.15 11.26 -1.08
N THR A 3 5.09 10.40 -0.70
CA THR A 3 5.49 9.24 -1.52
C THR A 3 6.26 8.20 -0.69
N TYR A 4 6.55 7.05 -1.29
CA TYR A 4 7.48 6.06 -0.75
C TYR A 4 8.91 6.61 -0.81
N ILE A 5 9.59 6.74 0.33
CA ILE A 5 10.91 7.40 0.42
C ILE A 5 12.11 6.45 0.28
N GLU A 6 11.90 5.14 0.33
CA GLU A 6 12.96 4.12 0.27
C GLU A 6 12.94 3.29 -1.03
N ASN A 7 11.89 3.42 -1.84
CA ASN A 7 11.68 2.50 -2.97
C ASN A 7 12.38 2.92 -4.27
N GLU A 8 12.47 4.23 -4.56
CA GLU A 8 13.07 4.75 -5.80
C GLU A 8 13.85 6.05 -5.50
N PRO A 9 14.93 6.38 -6.26
CA PRO A 9 15.70 7.61 -6.04
C PRO A 9 14.87 8.87 -6.33
N ILE A 10 14.71 9.74 -5.34
CA ILE A 10 13.83 10.94 -5.42
C ILE A 10 14.63 12.22 -5.78
N GLY A 11 15.90 12.08 -6.15
CA GLY A 11 16.78 13.22 -6.46
C GLY A 11 17.14 14.04 -5.21
N LYS A 12 17.49 15.33 -5.40
CA LYS A 12 17.89 16.24 -4.32
C LYS A 12 16.68 16.80 -3.57
N VAL A 13 16.14 16.01 -2.65
CA VAL A 13 15.01 16.37 -1.79
C VAL A 13 15.36 16.20 -0.31
N ARG A 14 14.69 16.96 0.56
CA ARG A 14 14.63 16.64 1.99
C ARG A 14 13.42 15.75 2.24
N THR A 15 13.58 14.70 3.03
CA THR A 15 12.53 13.73 3.37
C THR A 15 12.16 13.85 4.85
N ILE A 16 10.88 13.68 5.16
CA ILE A 16 10.34 13.59 6.52
C ILE A 16 9.53 12.30 6.59
N PRO A 17 10.05 11.24 7.22
CA PRO A 17 9.33 9.98 7.37
C PRO A 17 8.06 10.18 8.21
N LEU A 18 6.94 9.63 7.75
CA LEU A 18 5.65 9.75 8.42
C LEU A 18 5.27 8.42 9.08
N TYR A 19 5.12 7.35 8.29
CA TYR A 19 4.75 6.02 8.77
C TYR A 19 5.31 4.92 7.87
N ASN A 20 5.28 3.69 8.35
CA ASN A 20 5.60 2.51 7.55
C ASN A 20 4.29 1.91 7.03
N GLU A 21 4.22 1.74 5.72
CA GLU A 21 3.08 1.15 5.06
C GLU A 21 3.27 -0.36 4.94
N SER A 22 2.31 -1.12 5.46
CA SER A 22 2.20 -2.57 5.31
C SER A 22 1.03 -2.92 4.38
N TYR A 23 0.98 -4.17 3.93
CA TYR A 23 0.04 -4.64 2.93
C TYR A 23 -0.93 -5.69 3.48
N ARG A 24 -2.17 -5.65 2.98
CA ARG A 24 -3.24 -6.61 3.32
C ARG A 24 -3.89 -7.17 2.06
N LEU A 25 -4.33 -8.41 2.13
CA LEU A 25 -5.23 -9.03 1.17
C LEU A 25 -6.66 -8.61 1.49
N LEU A 26 -7.31 -7.92 0.56
CA LEU A 26 -8.73 -7.61 0.62
C LEU A 26 -9.49 -8.61 -0.24
N THR A 27 -10.42 -9.33 0.38
CA THR A 27 -11.14 -10.42 -0.27
C THR A 27 -12.53 -10.62 0.36
N SER A 28 -13.43 -11.33 -0.29
CA SER A 28 -14.71 -11.73 0.32
C SER A 28 -14.49 -12.78 1.42
N PRO A 29 -15.29 -12.81 2.50
CA PRO A 29 -15.24 -13.88 3.50
C PRO A 29 -15.34 -15.30 2.91
N ASP A 30 -16.14 -15.47 1.85
CA ASP A 30 -16.37 -16.78 1.20
C ASP A 30 -15.34 -17.10 0.11
N ALA A 31 -14.42 -16.18 -0.18
CA ALA A 31 -13.40 -16.37 -1.21
C ALA A 31 -12.17 -17.11 -0.67
N MET A 32 -11.25 -17.47 -1.58
CA MET A 32 -9.99 -18.12 -1.23
C MET A 32 -9.26 -17.33 -0.13
N PHE A 33 -8.94 -18.02 0.97
CA PHE A 33 -8.33 -17.49 2.18
C PHE A 33 -9.15 -16.44 2.96
N GLY A 34 -10.42 -16.22 2.62
CA GLY A 34 -11.27 -15.20 3.26
C GLY A 34 -11.52 -15.42 4.75
N ASP A 35 -11.43 -16.67 5.20
CA ASP A 35 -11.60 -17.09 6.60
C ASP A 35 -10.29 -17.03 7.41
N ARG A 36 -9.15 -16.74 6.78
CA ARG A 36 -7.83 -16.75 7.43
C ARG A 36 -7.59 -15.49 8.27
N ASP A 37 -6.74 -15.65 9.28
CA ASP A 37 -6.22 -14.55 10.09
C ASP A 37 -4.98 -13.89 9.48
N SER A 38 -4.24 -14.64 8.63
CA SER A 38 -3.09 -14.13 7.87
C SER A 38 -2.82 -15.02 6.64
N VAL A 39 -2.18 -14.43 5.63
CA VAL A 39 -1.73 -15.13 4.40
C VAL A 39 -0.28 -14.77 4.08
N THR A 40 0.42 -15.66 3.39
CA THR A 40 1.77 -15.41 2.88
C THR A 40 1.73 -14.79 1.48
N TRP A 41 2.81 -14.13 1.04
CA TRP A 41 2.92 -13.67 -0.35
C TRP A 41 2.81 -14.81 -1.37
N LYS A 42 3.26 -16.01 -1.00
CA LYS A 42 3.16 -17.20 -1.85
C LYS A 42 1.70 -17.65 -2.02
N GLU A 43 0.91 -17.63 -0.95
CA GLU A 43 -0.54 -17.87 -1.00
C GLU A 43 -1.25 -16.77 -1.81
N VAL A 44 -0.91 -15.50 -1.58
CA VAL A 44 -1.50 -14.36 -2.32
C VAL A 44 -1.32 -14.49 -3.83
N GLY A 45 -0.18 -15.00 -4.29
CA GLY A 45 0.07 -15.25 -5.72
C GLY A 45 -0.87 -16.27 -6.38
N GLN A 46 -1.63 -17.04 -5.61
CA GLN A 46 -2.60 -18.04 -6.12
C GLN A 46 -4.02 -17.47 -6.25
N VAL A 47 -4.27 -16.28 -5.70
CA VAL A 47 -5.59 -15.67 -5.63
C VAL A 47 -5.92 -14.98 -6.96
N PRO A 48 -7.18 -14.96 -7.43
CA PRO A 48 -7.61 -14.16 -8.58
C PRO A 48 -7.55 -12.66 -8.26
N LEU A 49 -6.36 -12.08 -8.39
CA LEU A 49 -6.11 -10.69 -8.02
C LEU A 49 -6.64 -9.71 -9.07
N CYS A 50 -7.22 -8.61 -8.60
CA CYS A 50 -7.29 -7.35 -9.32
C CYS A 50 -6.25 -6.39 -8.73
N LEU A 51 -5.41 -5.78 -9.59
CA LEU A 51 -4.25 -5.02 -9.14
C LEU A 51 -4.14 -3.67 -9.82
N LEU A 52 -3.30 -2.79 -9.25
CA LEU A 52 -2.98 -1.52 -9.88
C LEU A 52 -2.25 -1.72 -11.22
N THR A 53 -2.27 -0.72 -12.10
CA THR A 53 -1.52 -0.78 -13.35
C THR A 53 0.01 -0.82 -13.09
N PRO A 54 0.81 -1.52 -13.94
CA PRO A 54 2.25 -1.74 -13.69
C PRO A 54 3.13 -0.49 -13.55
N ASP A 55 2.68 0.63 -14.10
CA ASP A 55 3.35 1.93 -14.02
C ASP A 55 3.25 2.57 -12.62
N MET A 56 2.40 2.06 -11.74
CA MET A 56 2.26 2.57 -10.38
C MET A 56 3.32 2.00 -9.43
N GLN A 57 3.90 2.87 -8.60
CA GLN A 57 4.94 2.48 -7.65
C GLN A 57 4.47 1.42 -6.65
N ASN A 58 3.23 1.55 -6.15
CA ASN A 58 2.60 0.56 -5.27
C ASN A 58 2.49 -0.82 -5.95
N ARG A 59 2.14 -0.85 -7.24
CA ARG A 59 2.09 -2.09 -8.02
C ARG A 59 3.48 -2.75 -8.12
N ARG A 60 4.53 -1.97 -8.38
CA ARG A 60 5.91 -2.50 -8.45
C ARG A 60 6.40 -3.08 -7.12
N ILE A 61 5.98 -2.49 -6.00
CA ILE A 61 6.26 -3.03 -4.66
C ILE A 61 5.63 -4.42 -4.51
N ILE A 62 4.34 -4.55 -4.82
CA ILE A 62 3.58 -5.81 -4.77
C ILE A 62 4.23 -6.87 -5.69
N ASP A 63 4.57 -6.49 -6.92
CA ASP A 63 5.22 -7.40 -7.88
C ASP A 63 6.62 -7.86 -7.40
N ARG A 64 7.34 -7.00 -6.66
CA ARG A 64 8.64 -7.38 -6.07
C ARG A 64 8.46 -8.35 -4.92
N ALA A 65 7.46 -8.13 -4.07
CA ALA A 65 7.12 -9.02 -2.95
C ALA A 65 6.66 -10.40 -3.42
N LEU A 66 5.84 -10.48 -4.47
CA LEU A 66 5.44 -11.75 -5.07
C LEU A 66 6.64 -12.48 -5.68
N ARG A 67 7.47 -11.77 -6.46
CA ARG A 67 8.64 -12.37 -7.11
C ARG A 67 9.69 -12.86 -6.12
N SER A 68 9.85 -12.22 -4.96
CA SER A 68 10.84 -12.64 -3.95
C SER A 68 10.55 -14.04 -3.38
N VAL A 69 9.30 -14.49 -3.43
CA VAL A 69 8.87 -15.84 -3.01
C VAL A 69 8.62 -16.78 -4.20
N GLY A 70 9.04 -16.40 -5.40
CA GLY A 70 8.85 -17.18 -6.63
C GLY A 70 7.41 -17.21 -7.13
N ALA A 71 6.55 -16.29 -6.67
CA ALA A 71 5.19 -16.13 -7.15
C ALA A 71 5.11 -15.01 -8.20
N GLU A 72 4.12 -15.10 -9.08
CA GLU A 72 3.80 -14.05 -10.05
C GLU A 72 2.29 -13.93 -10.17
N ALA A 73 1.76 -12.71 -10.08
CA ALA A 73 0.34 -12.45 -10.27
C ALA A 73 0.06 -12.10 -11.73
N THR A 74 -0.92 -12.78 -12.31
CA THR A 74 -1.51 -12.44 -13.62
C THR A 74 -2.90 -11.84 -13.40
N PRO A 75 -3.00 -10.55 -13.02
CA PRO A 75 -4.28 -9.96 -12.68
C PRO A 75 -5.22 -9.96 -13.87
N THR A 76 -6.42 -10.47 -13.67
CA THR A 76 -7.48 -10.49 -14.71
C THR A 76 -8.20 -9.16 -14.83
N LEU A 77 -7.99 -8.26 -13.87
CA LEU A 77 -8.50 -6.90 -13.87
C LEU A 77 -7.43 -5.94 -13.35
N THR A 78 -7.22 -4.84 -14.07
CA THR A 78 -6.29 -3.78 -13.66
C THR A 78 -6.96 -2.41 -13.66
N SER A 79 -6.58 -1.55 -12.72
CA SER A 79 -7.05 -0.16 -12.64
C SER A 79 -5.93 0.74 -12.10
N ASN A 80 -5.94 2.04 -12.40
CA ASN A 80 -5.04 3.00 -11.75
C ASN A 80 -5.63 3.61 -10.48
N SER A 81 -6.74 3.05 -9.98
CA SER A 81 -7.47 3.53 -8.79
C SER A 81 -7.71 2.40 -7.79
N LEU A 82 -7.18 2.56 -6.58
CA LEU A 82 -7.42 1.63 -5.47
C LEU A 82 -8.91 1.54 -5.10
N LEU A 83 -9.65 2.65 -5.21
CA LEU A 83 -11.09 2.66 -4.93
C LEU A 83 -11.87 1.81 -5.92
N VAL A 84 -11.51 1.86 -7.21
CA VAL A 84 -12.13 1.00 -8.24
C VAL A 84 -11.82 -0.47 -7.96
N LEU A 85 -10.57 -0.81 -7.64
CA LEU A 85 -10.22 -2.18 -7.24
C LEU A 85 -11.05 -2.64 -6.02
N TYR A 86 -11.22 -1.78 -5.03
CA TYR A 86 -12.05 -2.08 -3.85
C TYR A 86 -13.50 -2.39 -4.24
N THR A 87 -14.11 -1.60 -5.14
CA THR A 87 -15.47 -1.89 -5.63
C THR A 87 -15.57 -3.24 -6.33
N HIS A 88 -14.53 -3.68 -7.04
CA HIS A 88 -14.49 -5.03 -7.63
C HIS A 88 -14.34 -6.13 -6.58
N VAL A 89 -13.54 -5.91 -5.53
CA VAL A 89 -13.43 -6.86 -4.41
C VAL A 89 -14.79 -7.08 -3.75
N LYS A 90 -15.59 -6.02 -3.58
CA LYS A 90 -16.96 -6.12 -3.02
C LYS A 90 -17.91 -7.01 -3.82
N THR A 91 -17.59 -7.33 -5.08
CA THR A 91 -18.39 -8.29 -5.87
C THR A 91 -18.10 -9.75 -5.52
N GLY A 92 -17.06 -10.01 -4.72
CA GLY A 92 -16.60 -11.35 -4.34
C GLY A 92 -15.86 -12.12 -5.43
N ARG A 93 -15.75 -11.55 -6.64
CA ARG A 93 -15.12 -12.21 -7.80
C ARG A 93 -13.59 -12.09 -7.83
N TRP A 94 -13.04 -11.08 -7.14
CA TRP A 94 -11.61 -10.79 -7.10
C TRP A 94 -11.18 -10.48 -5.68
N ALA A 95 -9.89 -10.66 -5.42
CA ALA A 95 -9.21 -10.07 -4.27
C ALA A 95 -8.23 -9.00 -4.73
N SER A 96 -7.74 -8.17 -3.82
CA SER A 96 -6.70 -7.18 -4.13
C SER A 96 -5.70 -7.06 -3.00
N VAL A 97 -4.48 -6.65 -3.32
CA VAL A 97 -3.47 -6.29 -2.31
C VAL A 97 -3.50 -4.78 -2.14
N MET A 98 -3.73 -4.30 -0.92
CA MET A 98 -3.84 -2.86 -0.62
C MET A 98 -3.02 -2.45 0.60
N PRO A 99 -2.62 -1.17 0.68
CA PRO A 99 -2.12 -0.60 1.92
C PRO A 99 -3.06 -0.79 3.11
N ALA A 100 -2.52 -1.18 4.26
CA ALA A 100 -3.27 -1.42 5.48
C ALA A 100 -4.10 -0.18 5.91
N LYS A 101 -3.48 1.00 5.93
CA LYS A 101 -4.16 2.25 6.33
C LYS A 101 -5.31 2.63 5.39
N LEU A 102 -5.18 2.34 4.09
CA LEU A 102 -6.28 2.56 3.16
C LEU A 102 -7.42 1.58 3.40
N ALA A 103 -7.11 0.30 3.65
CA ALA A 103 -8.09 -0.72 3.96
C ALA A 103 -8.90 -0.38 5.23
N GLU A 104 -8.24 0.20 6.24
CA GLU A 104 -8.88 0.70 7.46
C GLU A 104 -9.78 1.90 7.18
N THR A 105 -9.31 2.87 6.38
CA THR A 105 -10.05 4.11 6.08
C THR A 105 -11.30 3.86 5.25
N LEU A 106 -11.26 2.90 4.31
CA LEU A 106 -12.38 2.62 3.41
C LEU A 106 -13.59 2.00 4.13
N GLY A 107 -13.44 1.55 5.38
CA GLY A 107 -14.50 0.90 6.14
C GLY A 107 -14.87 -0.43 5.49
N LEU A 108 -14.40 -1.53 6.08
CA LEU A 108 -14.80 -2.86 5.63
C LEU A 108 -16.27 -3.06 6.00
N ALA A 109 -17.14 -3.06 5.00
CA ALA A 109 -18.48 -3.61 5.17
C ALA A 109 -18.36 -5.14 5.38
N ASP A 110 -19.40 -5.79 5.93
CA ASP A 110 -19.42 -7.24 6.18
C ASP A 110 -19.06 -8.11 4.95
N ALA A 111 -19.12 -7.53 3.74
CA ALA A 111 -18.79 -8.18 2.49
C ALA A 111 -17.27 -8.29 2.17
N VAL A 112 -16.37 -7.66 2.95
CA VAL A 112 -14.92 -7.67 2.67
C VAL A 112 -14.10 -7.89 3.94
N ARG A 113 -13.19 -8.85 3.86
CA ARG A 113 -12.14 -9.12 4.86
C ARG A 113 -10.86 -8.41 4.48
N SER A 114 -10.11 -7.96 5.47
CA SER A 114 -8.77 -7.38 5.31
C SER A 114 -7.79 -8.20 6.12
N ILE A 115 -6.98 -8.99 5.41
CA ILE A 115 -6.15 -10.05 5.99
C ILE A 115 -4.68 -9.65 5.86
N PRO A 116 -3.91 -9.56 6.96
CA PRO A 116 -2.48 -9.30 6.91
C PRO A 116 -1.72 -10.24 5.98
N ILE A 117 -0.82 -9.68 5.16
CA ILE A 117 0.13 -10.46 4.35
C ILE A 117 1.47 -10.53 5.09
N VAL A 118 1.96 -11.74 5.32
CA VAL A 118 3.19 -12.05 6.04
C VAL A 118 4.17 -12.82 5.16
N ASP A 119 5.38 -13.06 5.68
CA ASP A 119 6.42 -13.92 5.08
C ASP A 119 6.67 -13.71 3.57
N PRO A 120 7.49 -12.70 3.20
CA PRO A 120 8.15 -11.73 4.07
C PRO A 120 7.23 -10.62 4.59
N VAL A 121 7.61 -10.02 5.73
CA VAL A 121 7.07 -8.70 6.11
C VAL A 121 7.55 -7.69 5.08
N VAL A 122 6.60 -7.01 4.44
CA VAL A 122 6.87 -5.96 3.46
C VAL A 122 6.36 -4.65 4.02
N ASP A 123 7.29 -3.81 4.42
CA ASP A 123 7.05 -2.46 4.90
C ASP A 123 7.85 -1.44 4.11
N TYR A 124 7.20 -0.34 3.75
CA TYR A 124 7.85 0.77 3.05
C TYR A 124 7.56 2.08 3.76
N SER A 125 8.60 2.90 3.96
CA SER A 125 8.40 4.21 4.57
C SER A 125 7.67 5.16 3.60
N ILE A 126 6.52 5.67 4.04
CA ILE A 126 5.83 6.80 3.43
C ILE A 126 6.33 8.07 4.10
N GLY A 127 6.71 9.05 3.30
CA GLY A 127 7.25 10.31 3.78
C GLY A 127 6.84 11.52 2.97
N MET A 128 6.96 12.69 3.59
CA MET A 128 6.88 13.96 2.91
C MET A 128 8.22 14.28 2.26
N VAL A 129 8.18 14.63 0.98
CA VAL A 129 9.34 15.08 0.19
C VAL A 129 9.18 16.54 -0.18
N ILE A 130 10.23 17.33 0.07
CA ILE A 130 10.29 18.75 -0.28
C ILE A 130 11.57 19.06 -1.06
N PRO A 131 11.56 20.09 -1.94
CA PRO A 131 12.77 20.51 -2.64
C PRO A 131 13.89 20.88 -1.65
N GLN A 132 15.12 20.48 -1.97
CA GLN A 132 16.30 20.87 -1.20
C GLN A 132 16.71 22.31 -1.53
N ARG A 133 15.93 23.28 -1.05
CA ARG A 133 16.20 24.72 -1.20
C ARG A 133 16.70 25.30 0.12
N ASP A 134 17.67 26.21 0.05
CA ASP A 134 18.21 26.91 1.23
C ASP A 134 18.39 28.42 0.91
N PRO A 135 17.75 29.35 1.68
CA PRO A 135 16.81 29.08 2.77
C PRO A 135 15.50 28.47 2.26
N MET A 136 14.83 27.69 3.13
CA MET A 136 13.45 27.25 2.89
C MET A 136 12.51 28.45 2.90
N THR A 137 11.45 28.41 2.08
CA THR A 137 10.40 29.44 2.17
C THR A 137 9.61 29.27 3.47
N PRO A 138 9.03 30.34 4.04
CA PRO A 138 8.26 30.25 5.29
C PRO A 138 7.12 29.24 5.24
N LEU A 139 6.41 29.14 4.10
CA LEU A 139 5.33 28.17 3.91
C LEU A 139 5.83 26.72 4.01
N ILE A 140 6.97 26.42 3.37
CA ILE A 140 7.56 25.07 3.42
C ILE A 140 8.06 24.79 4.84
N ALA A 141 8.70 25.75 5.51
CA ALA A 141 9.13 25.57 6.90
C ALA A 141 7.96 25.26 7.84
N ALA A 142 6.84 25.97 7.70
CA ALA A 142 5.62 25.71 8.48
C ALA A 142 5.03 24.32 8.19
N LEU A 143 4.97 23.91 6.91
CA LEU A 143 4.49 22.58 6.54
C LEU A 143 5.40 21.46 7.12
N VAL A 144 6.72 21.65 7.09
CA VAL A 144 7.68 20.71 7.68
C VAL A 144 7.49 20.60 9.19
N HIS A 145 7.24 21.72 9.86
CA HIS A 145 6.97 21.74 11.29
C HIS A 145 5.73 20.90 11.62
N VAL A 146 4.60 21.18 10.97
CA VAL A 146 3.36 20.39 11.15
C VAL A 146 3.62 18.92 10.86
N ALA A 147 4.26 18.59 9.73
CA ALA A 147 4.54 17.20 9.37
C ALA A 147 5.32 16.44 10.46
N ARG A 148 6.27 17.09 11.13
CA ARG A 148 7.03 16.51 12.25
C ARG A 148 6.19 16.35 13.50
N GLU A 149 5.24 17.24 13.76
CA GLU A 149 4.32 17.14 14.90
C GLU A 149 3.31 15.99 14.72
N VAL A 150 2.79 15.76 13.51
CA VAL A 150 1.83 14.68 13.24
C VAL A 150 2.49 13.32 12.99
N ALA A 151 3.74 13.26 12.55
CA ALA A 151 4.41 12.00 12.24
C ALA A 151 4.32 10.93 13.36
N PRO A 152 4.50 11.27 14.65
CA PRO A 152 4.35 10.30 15.74
C PRO A 152 2.95 9.67 15.81
N THR A 153 1.89 10.42 15.51
CA THR A 153 0.50 9.92 15.57
C THR A 153 0.11 9.07 14.36
N LEU A 154 0.93 9.07 13.31
CA LEU A 154 0.69 8.26 12.11
C LEU A 154 1.37 6.89 12.19
N ARG A 155 2.28 6.70 13.16
CA ARG A 155 3.00 5.44 13.39
C ARG A 155 2.21 4.44 14.24
N SER A 156 1.23 4.93 15.01
CA SER A 156 0.19 4.11 15.66
C SER A 156 -0.84 3.62 14.65
#